data_AF-A0A937BT78-F1
#
_entry.id   AF-A0A937BT78-F1
#
_cell.length_a   1.000
_cell.length_b   1.000
_cell.length_c   1.000
_cell.angle_alpha   90.00
_cell.angle_beta   90.00
_cell.angle_gamma   90.00
#
_symmetry.space_group_name_H-M   'P 1'
#
loop_
_entity.id
_entity.type
_entity.pdbx_description
1 polymer ?
#
loop_
_entity_poly.entity_id
_entity_poly.type
_entity_poly.pdbx_seq_one_letter_code
_entity_poly.pdbx_strand_id
1 'polypeptide(L)'
;MNCQQFFSFFDDGGCLKNHRFSNIGISSILTNQPILANLGNAYYRLGDMNSAMKYLQHCVQIDSLHPTANKILCMMYFKKGDSKKAAEHGTRSLTASYDHEVISMLRQLNSKVKPGEIMSRLPVKEFPLLKRTRLPAMPSELDKMADFVIELNAEKESLNMTIAEIVSKMPKQKNDMQEAILRTNLIRGILPITIKAQHIIMDAMQIYQNESITTSDVFHYNLKKLASVHNPKIRAISKRYNDQLNKLEGGEAGDEDKIQALELEKCNAINAANEKYLAELAPLVNEFAQRKEYISRKFYSDYANYAPLWTSETVIPFPSIERDYLQDIANILGEYQIISKSDCSVFEPPVKKNGKLKEWEDEYCSNFKGKISMGSVKFFFTCNSWGIDGGEGIVADAEFKYRNDGAFENFTVGAGLGANWHLGKDGFVNTEIGVSGKGFVKIGPDATTGKWIIQDVGVKAEVAGEASIGKVSVEEKVLEVSLAVNAGMERGGIVPAIFNVEIKN
;
A
#
# COMPACT_ATOMS: atom_id res chain seq x y z
N MET A 1 -57.06 -10.08 26.36
CA MET A 1 -58.14 -9.24 25.82
C MET A 1 -58.75 -9.97 24.63
N ASN A 2 -59.96 -10.53 24.77
CA ASN A 2 -60.64 -11.23 23.68
C ASN A 2 -61.13 -10.23 22.62
N CYS A 3 -61.13 -10.61 21.34
CA CYS A 3 -61.62 -9.77 20.23
C CYS A 3 -62.98 -9.13 20.54
N GLN A 4 -63.88 -9.84 21.21
CA GLN A 4 -65.19 -9.31 21.64
C GLN A 4 -65.15 -8.12 22.60
N GLN A 5 -64.12 -7.97 23.45
CA GLN A 5 -64.01 -6.84 24.37
C GLN A 5 -63.40 -5.59 23.74
N PHE A 6 -62.62 -5.74 22.66
CA PHE A 6 -62.21 -4.58 21.85
C PHE A 6 -63.36 -4.16 20.92
N PHE A 7 -64.12 -5.13 20.40
CA PHE A 7 -65.34 -4.87 19.63
C PHE A 7 -66.46 -4.27 20.48
N SER A 8 -66.67 -4.62 21.75
CA SER A 8 -67.72 -3.96 22.57
C SER A 8 -67.49 -2.45 22.76
N PHE A 9 -66.30 -1.93 22.46
CA PHE A 9 -66.01 -0.49 22.46
C PHE A 9 -66.27 0.18 21.09
N PHE A 10 -66.42 -0.60 20.02
CA PHE A 10 -66.54 -0.12 18.62
C PHE A 10 -67.75 -0.67 17.85
N ASP A 11 -68.41 -1.72 18.34
CA ASP A 11 -69.41 -2.57 17.64
C ASP A 11 -70.85 -2.31 18.12
N ASP A 12 -71.06 -1.29 18.96
CA ASP A 12 -72.38 -0.65 19.00
C ASP A 12 -72.50 0.19 17.72
N GLY A 13 -73.02 -0.44 16.66
CA GLY A 13 -73.33 0.12 15.34
C GLY A 13 -74.28 1.33 15.33
N GLY A 14 -74.54 1.95 16.48
CA GLY A 14 -75.17 3.26 16.65
C GLY A 14 -74.21 4.40 17.05
N CYS A 15 -73.01 4.12 17.59
CA CYS A 15 -72.19 5.15 18.22
C CYS A 15 -71.35 6.01 17.24
N LEU A 16 -70.99 5.50 16.07
CA LEU A 16 -70.27 6.30 15.06
C LEU A 16 -71.17 7.13 14.15
N LYS A 17 -72.50 6.90 14.16
CA LYS A 17 -73.45 7.74 13.40
C LYS A 17 -73.93 8.98 14.15
N ASN A 18 -73.79 9.04 15.49
CA ASN A 18 -74.38 10.13 16.28
C ASN A 18 -73.48 10.79 17.33
N HIS A 19 -72.20 10.42 17.47
CA HIS A 19 -71.30 11.20 18.31
C HIS A 19 -70.53 12.22 17.49
N ARG A 20 -70.86 13.50 17.70
CA ARG A 20 -69.91 14.62 17.62
C ARG A 20 -68.76 14.32 18.57
N PHE A 21 -67.81 13.49 18.14
CA PHE A 21 -66.46 13.60 18.65
C PHE A 21 -66.00 15.01 18.28
N SER A 22 -65.72 15.82 19.29
CA SER A 22 -65.14 17.14 19.11
C SER A 22 -63.98 17.02 18.12
N ASN A 23 -63.89 17.96 17.16
CA ASN A 23 -62.91 17.95 16.07
C ASN A 23 -61.44 17.79 16.51
N ILE A 24 -61.15 17.90 17.80
CA ILE A 24 -59.83 17.76 18.42
C ILE A 24 -59.42 16.28 18.59
N GLY A 25 -60.37 15.33 18.76
CA GLY A 25 -60.07 13.90 18.96
C GLY A 25 -59.95 13.07 17.68
N ILE A 26 -60.71 13.41 16.62
CA ILE A 26 -60.66 12.70 15.34
C ILE A 26 -59.33 13.00 14.59
N SER A 27 -58.85 14.24 14.70
CA SER A 27 -57.59 14.68 14.08
C SER A 27 -56.37 13.90 14.59
N SER A 28 -56.30 13.62 15.91
CA SER A 28 -55.20 12.84 16.50
C SER A 28 -55.27 11.35 16.17
N ILE A 29 -56.48 10.79 16.01
CA ILE A 29 -56.69 9.40 15.58
C ILE A 29 -56.30 9.21 14.11
N LEU A 30 -56.62 10.17 13.25
CA LEU A 30 -56.31 10.11 11.81
C LEU A 30 -54.83 10.31 11.49
N THR A 31 -54.01 10.70 12.46
CA THR A 31 -52.57 10.90 12.29
C THR A 31 -51.72 9.85 13.02
N ASN A 32 -52.35 8.96 13.81
CA ASN A 32 -51.65 7.94 14.59
C ASN A 32 -51.51 6.61 13.83
N GLN A 33 -50.28 6.29 13.47
CA GLN A 33 -49.88 5.12 12.68
C GLN A 33 -50.34 3.77 13.26
N PRO A 34 -49.96 3.39 14.49
CA PRO A 34 -50.45 2.18 15.12
C PRO A 34 -51.97 2.02 15.13
N ILE A 35 -52.72 3.11 15.35
CA ILE A 35 -54.19 3.07 15.39
C ILE A 35 -54.75 2.76 14.00
N LEU A 36 -54.25 3.44 12.97
CA LEU A 36 -54.65 3.19 11.57
C LEU A 36 -54.33 1.75 11.13
N ALA A 37 -53.15 1.23 11.48
CA ALA A 37 -52.77 -0.15 11.17
C ALA A 37 -53.67 -1.17 11.87
N ASN A 38 -54.02 -0.95 13.15
CA ASN A 38 -54.89 -1.83 13.91
C ASN A 38 -56.33 -1.83 13.38
N LEU A 39 -56.88 -0.66 13.04
CA LEU A 39 -58.18 -0.55 12.39
C LEU A 39 -58.19 -1.27 11.04
N GLY A 40 -57.18 -1.03 10.21
CA GLY A 40 -57.03 -1.71 8.93
C GLY A 40 -56.98 -3.24 9.05
N ASN A 41 -56.24 -3.76 10.03
CA ASN A 41 -56.16 -5.19 10.33
C ASN A 41 -57.49 -5.75 10.84
N ALA A 42 -58.21 -5.02 11.69
CA ALA A 42 -59.53 -5.43 12.17
C ALA A 42 -60.52 -5.56 11.01
N TYR A 43 -60.64 -4.55 10.15
CA TYR A 43 -61.51 -4.61 8.97
C TYR A 43 -61.10 -5.73 7.99
N TYR A 44 -59.79 -5.96 7.80
CA TYR A 44 -59.30 -7.05 6.97
C TYR A 44 -59.76 -8.42 7.49
N ARG A 45 -59.71 -8.62 8.81
CA ARG A 45 -60.17 -9.86 9.48
C ARG A 45 -61.70 -10.02 9.44
N LEU A 46 -62.44 -8.92 9.43
CA LEU A 46 -63.90 -8.92 9.25
C LEU A 46 -64.34 -9.16 7.80
N GLY A 47 -63.41 -9.11 6.84
CA GLY A 47 -63.71 -9.27 5.42
C GLY A 47 -64.10 -7.98 4.69
N ASP A 48 -64.17 -6.83 5.39
CA ASP A 48 -64.37 -5.52 4.75
C ASP A 48 -63.06 -5.01 4.14
N MET A 49 -62.78 -5.49 2.93
CA MET A 49 -61.57 -5.17 2.19
C MET A 49 -61.46 -3.69 1.79
N ASN A 50 -62.58 -2.97 1.67
CA ASN A 50 -62.56 -1.56 1.26
C ASN A 50 -62.13 -0.67 2.42
N SER A 51 -62.74 -0.87 3.60
CA SER A 51 -62.35 -0.15 4.81
C SER A 51 -60.92 -0.50 5.22
N ALA A 52 -60.55 -1.79 5.16
CA ALA A 52 -59.18 -2.22 5.42
C ALA A 52 -58.17 -1.48 4.54
N MET A 53 -58.35 -1.50 3.22
CA MET A 53 -57.46 -0.83 2.26
C MET A 53 -57.32 0.66 2.57
N LYS A 54 -58.44 1.35 2.84
CA LYS A 54 -58.45 2.79 3.16
C LYS A 54 -57.57 3.12 4.36
N TYR A 55 -57.75 2.41 5.48
CA TYR A 55 -56.98 2.69 6.70
C TYR A 55 -55.51 2.28 6.57
N LEU A 56 -55.21 1.15 5.92
CA LEU A 56 -53.83 0.68 5.72
C LEU A 56 -53.07 1.59 4.75
N GLN A 57 -53.71 2.07 3.68
CA GLN A 57 -53.11 3.04 2.76
C GLN A 57 -52.80 4.36 3.46
N HIS A 58 -53.72 4.84 4.30
CA HIS A 58 -53.49 6.04 5.09
C HIS A 58 -52.37 5.85 6.12
N CYS A 59 -52.27 4.64 6.71
CA CYS A 59 -51.13 4.28 7.54
C CYS A 59 -49.82 4.48 6.74
N VAL A 60 -49.65 3.74 5.64
CA VAL A 60 -48.38 3.79 4.88
C VAL A 60 -48.08 5.12 4.18
N GLN A 61 -49.04 6.04 4.09
CA GLN A 61 -48.79 7.42 3.65
C GLN A 61 -48.02 8.25 4.69
N ILE A 62 -48.19 7.95 5.97
CA ILE A 62 -47.53 8.67 7.08
C ILE A 62 -46.27 7.91 7.52
N ASP A 63 -46.32 6.57 7.65
CA ASP A 63 -45.12 5.72 7.83
C ASP A 63 -45.03 4.69 6.71
N SER A 64 -44.27 5.04 5.67
CA SER A 64 -44.07 4.21 4.49
C SER A 64 -43.52 2.81 4.79
N LEU A 65 -42.86 2.59 5.93
CA LEU A 65 -42.26 1.32 6.31
C LEU A 65 -43.02 0.61 7.43
N HIS A 66 -44.23 1.06 7.79
CA HIS A 66 -45.01 0.41 8.84
C HIS A 66 -45.23 -1.09 8.50
N PRO A 67 -44.69 -2.04 9.29
CA PRO A 67 -44.57 -3.44 8.88
C PRO A 67 -45.94 -4.12 8.76
N THR A 68 -46.81 -3.97 9.75
CA THR A 68 -48.14 -4.60 9.74
C THR A 68 -49.02 -4.09 8.60
N ALA A 69 -49.04 -2.78 8.37
CA ALA A 69 -49.84 -2.19 7.31
C ALA A 69 -49.38 -2.66 5.92
N ASN A 70 -48.07 -2.61 5.67
CA ASN A 70 -47.47 -3.11 4.44
C ASN A 70 -47.65 -4.63 4.25
N LYS A 71 -47.57 -5.44 5.31
CA LYS A 71 -47.88 -6.88 5.24
C LYS A 71 -49.29 -7.13 4.74
N ILE A 72 -50.29 -6.48 5.34
CA ILE A 72 -51.69 -6.74 4.98
C ILE A 72 -51.98 -6.21 3.57
N LEU A 73 -51.43 -5.05 3.20
CA LEU A 73 -51.52 -4.54 1.83
C LEU A 73 -50.90 -5.51 0.82
N CYS A 74 -49.73 -6.10 1.13
CA CYS A 74 -49.11 -7.15 0.32
C CYS A 74 -50.08 -8.31 0.09
N MET A 75 -50.65 -8.87 1.16
CA MET A 75 -51.64 -9.96 1.07
C MET A 75 -52.86 -9.60 0.24
N MET A 76 -53.40 -8.39 0.44
CA MET A 76 -54.58 -7.92 -0.28
C MET A 76 -54.31 -7.75 -1.78
N TYR A 77 -53.18 -7.15 -2.17
CA TYR A 77 -52.81 -7.02 -3.57
C TYR A 77 -52.45 -8.35 -4.21
N PHE A 78 -51.81 -9.25 -3.46
CA PHE A 78 -51.50 -10.61 -3.90
C PHE A 78 -52.80 -11.36 -4.26
N LYS A 79 -53.80 -11.33 -3.37
CA LYS A 79 -55.13 -11.93 -3.62
C LYS A 79 -55.90 -11.28 -4.78
N LYS A 80 -55.68 -9.99 -5.04
CA LYS A 80 -56.25 -9.27 -6.18
C LYS A 80 -55.53 -9.55 -7.51
N GLY A 81 -54.41 -10.29 -7.50
CA GLY A 81 -53.58 -10.52 -8.68
C GLY A 81 -52.69 -9.34 -9.08
N ASP A 82 -52.60 -8.27 -8.27
CA ASP A 82 -51.69 -7.14 -8.51
C ASP A 82 -50.31 -7.48 -7.95
N SER A 83 -49.57 -8.31 -8.68
CA SER A 83 -48.24 -8.79 -8.30
C SER A 83 -47.25 -7.65 -8.05
N LYS A 84 -47.35 -6.53 -8.79
CA LYS A 84 -46.44 -5.39 -8.66
C LYS A 84 -46.61 -4.71 -7.32
N LYS A 85 -47.85 -4.32 -6.95
CA LYS A 85 -48.11 -3.68 -5.65
C LYS A 85 -47.91 -4.63 -4.48
N ALA A 86 -48.23 -5.91 -4.67
CA ALA A 86 -47.93 -6.93 -3.67
C ALA A 86 -46.43 -6.98 -3.36
N ALA A 87 -45.57 -7.04 -4.39
CA ALA A 87 -44.13 -7.04 -4.23
C ALA A 87 -43.60 -5.75 -3.57
N GLU A 88 -44.14 -4.58 -3.95
CA GLU A 88 -43.78 -3.28 -3.38
C GLU A 88 -44.06 -3.22 -1.87
N HIS A 89 -45.29 -3.55 -1.46
CA HIS A 89 -45.67 -3.54 -0.05
C HIS A 89 -44.98 -4.67 0.73
N GLY A 90 -44.80 -5.86 0.15
CA GLY A 90 -44.06 -6.94 0.79
C GLY A 90 -42.60 -6.56 1.05
N THR A 91 -41.96 -5.88 0.10
CA THR A 91 -40.60 -5.35 0.25
C THR A 91 -40.54 -4.33 1.39
N ARG A 92 -41.44 -3.34 1.43
CA ARG A 92 -41.50 -2.33 2.51
C ARG A 92 -41.73 -2.95 3.88
N SER A 93 -42.61 -3.96 3.96
CA SER A 93 -42.85 -4.71 5.20
C SER A 93 -41.56 -5.36 5.70
N LEU A 94 -40.82 -6.05 4.82
CA LEU A 94 -39.59 -6.74 5.19
C LEU A 94 -38.48 -5.77 5.58
N THR A 95 -38.33 -4.64 4.88
CA THR A 95 -37.34 -3.62 5.23
C THR A 95 -37.40 -3.28 6.74
N ALA A 96 -38.61 -3.11 7.28
CA ALA A 96 -38.80 -2.86 8.71
C ALA A 96 -38.69 -4.12 9.57
N SER A 97 -39.45 -5.18 9.28
CA SER A 97 -39.59 -6.35 10.16
C SER A 97 -39.57 -7.68 9.41
N TYR A 98 -38.96 -8.70 10.01
CA TYR A 98 -39.01 -10.07 9.50
C TYR A 98 -40.42 -10.65 9.63
N ASP A 99 -40.93 -11.23 8.54
CA ASP A 99 -42.18 -11.98 8.51
C ASP A 99 -42.11 -13.12 7.48
N HIS A 100 -42.28 -14.35 7.95
CA HIS A 100 -42.15 -15.55 7.12
C HIS A 100 -43.21 -15.62 6.00
N GLU A 101 -44.43 -15.16 6.27
CA GLU A 101 -45.53 -15.17 5.31
C GLU A 101 -45.25 -14.20 4.17
N VAL A 102 -44.72 -13.02 4.49
CA VAL A 102 -44.29 -12.03 3.49
C VAL A 102 -43.16 -12.57 2.62
N ILE A 103 -42.17 -13.25 3.20
CA ILE A 103 -41.09 -13.91 2.42
C ILE A 103 -41.68 -14.96 1.47
N SER A 104 -42.59 -15.80 1.94
CA SER A 104 -43.25 -16.81 1.12
C SER A 104 -43.98 -16.18 -0.06
N MET A 105 -44.78 -15.13 0.17
CA MET A 105 -45.47 -14.40 -0.90
C MET A 105 -44.50 -13.75 -1.88
N LEU A 106 -43.43 -13.10 -1.41
CA LEU A 106 -42.44 -12.49 -2.29
C LEU A 106 -41.72 -13.53 -3.15
N ARG A 107 -41.43 -14.72 -2.62
CA ARG A 107 -40.83 -15.82 -3.39
C ARG A 107 -41.79 -16.41 -4.43
N GLN A 108 -43.09 -16.43 -4.15
CA GLN A 108 -44.10 -16.81 -5.13
C GLN A 108 -44.18 -15.79 -6.28
N LEU A 109 -44.03 -14.50 -5.98
CA LEU A 109 -43.99 -13.44 -6.98
C LEU A 109 -42.68 -13.41 -7.77
N ASN A 110 -41.55 -13.68 -7.11
CA ASN A 110 -40.23 -13.74 -7.69
C ASN A 110 -39.32 -14.67 -6.87
N SER A 111 -39.01 -15.85 -7.42
CA SER A 111 -38.21 -16.88 -6.75
C SER A 111 -36.77 -16.46 -6.43
N LYS A 112 -36.26 -15.40 -7.05
CA LYS A 112 -34.90 -14.88 -6.84
C LYS A 112 -34.80 -13.81 -5.76
N VAL A 113 -35.89 -13.50 -5.05
CA VAL A 113 -35.86 -12.51 -3.97
C VAL A 113 -34.87 -12.93 -2.88
N LYS A 114 -34.01 -11.98 -2.48
CA LYS A 114 -33.07 -12.07 -1.36
C LYS A 114 -33.62 -11.27 -0.17
N PRO A 115 -34.31 -11.91 0.79
CA PRO A 115 -34.95 -11.19 1.91
C PRO A 115 -33.96 -10.41 2.76
N GLY A 116 -32.76 -10.94 2.99
CA GLY A 116 -31.69 -10.28 3.72
C GLY A 116 -31.24 -8.98 3.06
N GLU A 117 -31.10 -8.97 1.74
CA GLU A 117 -30.78 -7.74 0.98
C GLU A 117 -31.85 -6.65 1.14
N ILE A 118 -33.13 -7.05 1.19
CA ILE A 118 -34.23 -6.11 1.46
C ILE A 118 -34.12 -5.56 2.89
N MET A 119 -33.86 -6.45 3.85
CA MET A 119 -33.79 -6.13 5.27
C MET A 119 -32.57 -5.29 5.66
N SER A 120 -31.49 -5.31 4.89
CA SER A 120 -30.28 -4.49 5.12
C SER A 120 -30.36 -3.07 4.56
N ARG A 121 -31.47 -2.69 3.91
CA ARG A 121 -31.64 -1.34 3.32
C ARG A 121 -31.79 -0.21 4.34
N LEU A 122 -32.11 -0.54 5.60
CA LEU A 122 -32.17 0.47 6.65
C LEU A 122 -30.74 0.93 6.98
N PRO A 123 -30.53 2.25 7.11
CA PRO A 123 -29.21 2.76 7.46
C PRO A 123 -28.80 2.20 8.81
N VAL A 124 -27.74 1.41 8.80
CA VAL A 124 -27.05 0.97 10.00
C VAL A 124 -26.04 2.03 10.41
N LYS A 125 -25.75 2.11 11.72
CA LYS A 125 -24.71 3.01 12.22
C LYS A 125 -23.38 2.57 11.60
N GLU A 126 -22.72 3.49 10.89
CA GLU A 126 -21.40 3.20 10.34
C GLU A 126 -20.43 2.92 11.49
N PHE A 127 -19.81 1.75 11.46
CA PHE A 127 -18.77 1.42 12.42
C PHE A 127 -17.55 2.29 12.12
N PRO A 128 -16.96 2.98 13.12
CA PRO A 128 -15.81 3.85 12.90
C PRO A 128 -14.64 3.17 12.17
N LEU A 129 -14.47 1.87 12.39
CA LEU A 129 -13.41 1.03 11.81
C LEU A 129 -13.74 0.48 10.41
N LEU A 130 -14.98 0.64 9.96
CA LEU A 130 -15.44 0.32 8.60
C LEU A 130 -15.78 1.60 7.81
N LYS A 131 -15.22 2.73 8.22
CA LYS A 131 -15.30 3.96 7.43
C LYS A 131 -14.64 3.72 6.09
N ARG A 132 -15.21 4.35 5.06
CA ARG A 132 -14.69 4.28 3.69
C ARG A 132 -13.19 4.60 3.67
N THR A 133 -12.39 3.61 3.26
CA THR A 133 -10.96 3.80 3.03
C THR A 133 -10.78 4.38 1.65
N ARG A 134 -10.11 5.54 1.55
CA ARG A 134 -9.76 6.10 0.24
C ARG A 134 -8.51 5.40 -0.25
N LEU A 135 -8.67 4.51 -1.22
CA LEU A 135 -7.54 3.81 -1.82
C LEU A 135 -6.68 4.78 -2.66
N PRO A 136 -5.36 4.58 -2.71
CA PRO A 136 -4.47 5.39 -3.53
C PRO A 136 -4.87 5.25 -5.00
N ALA A 137 -5.03 6.38 -5.68
CA ALA A 137 -5.47 6.40 -7.07
C ALA A 137 -4.25 6.20 -7.97
N MET A 138 -4.31 5.19 -8.83
CA MET A 138 -3.29 4.97 -9.85
C MET A 138 -3.22 6.19 -10.78
N PRO A 139 -2.05 6.82 -10.95
CA PRO A 139 -1.91 7.94 -11.85
C PRO A 139 -1.99 7.48 -13.31
N SER A 140 -2.49 8.34 -14.19
CA SER A 140 -2.49 8.10 -15.64
C SER A 140 -1.21 8.55 -16.34
N GLU A 141 -0.30 9.18 -15.59
CA GLU A 141 0.95 9.76 -16.10
C GLU A 141 2.15 8.96 -15.59
N LEU A 142 3.08 8.60 -16.49
CA LEU A 142 4.19 7.72 -16.15
C LEU A 142 5.19 8.37 -15.19
N ASP A 143 5.33 9.69 -15.23
CA ASP A 143 6.22 10.45 -14.35
C ASP A 143 5.82 10.37 -12.87
N LYS A 144 4.53 10.15 -12.60
CA LYS A 144 3.97 10.04 -11.24
C LYS A 144 4.02 8.62 -10.70
N MET A 145 4.38 7.62 -11.52
CA MET A 145 4.36 6.22 -11.11
C MET A 145 5.39 5.88 -10.03
N ALA A 146 6.56 6.54 -10.03
CA ALA A 146 7.59 6.31 -9.02
C ALA A 146 7.10 6.70 -7.62
N ASP A 147 6.58 7.92 -7.49
CA ASP A 147 6.00 8.41 -6.22
C ASP A 147 4.81 7.56 -5.79
N PHE A 148 3.94 7.21 -6.74
CA PHE A 148 2.79 6.35 -6.49
C PHE A 148 3.20 4.96 -5.96
N VAL A 149 4.27 4.35 -6.48
CA VAL A 149 4.76 3.05 -6.00
C VAL A 149 5.24 3.15 -4.55
N ILE A 150 5.91 4.24 -4.19
CA ILE A 150 6.34 4.49 -2.80
C ILE A 150 5.12 4.60 -1.88
N GLU A 151 4.12 5.41 -2.25
CA GLU A 151 2.87 5.56 -1.49
C GLU A 151 2.13 4.23 -1.35
N LEU A 152 1.96 3.49 -2.46
CA LEU A 152 1.27 2.21 -2.47
C LEU A 152 1.96 1.16 -1.59
N ASN A 153 3.29 1.11 -1.59
CA ASN A 153 4.03 0.16 -0.76
C ASN A 153 3.96 0.53 0.72
N ALA A 154 4.06 1.82 1.06
CA ALA A 154 3.89 2.29 2.43
C ALA A 154 2.48 1.95 2.97
N GLU A 155 1.45 2.13 2.16
CA GLU A 155 0.06 1.78 2.52
C GLU A 155 -0.08 0.26 2.75
N LYS A 156 0.46 -0.57 1.84
CA LYS A 156 0.46 -2.03 1.99
C LYS A 156 1.16 -2.48 3.27
N GLU A 157 2.31 -1.90 3.57
CA GLU A 157 3.07 -2.19 4.78
C GLU A 157 2.28 -1.80 6.05
N SER A 158 1.69 -0.60 6.06
CA SER A 158 0.85 -0.11 7.17
C SER A 158 -0.35 -1.03 7.43
N LEU A 159 -1.05 -1.46 6.37
CA LEU A 159 -2.16 -2.40 6.46
C LEU A 159 -1.71 -3.75 7.03
N ASN A 160 -0.60 -4.30 6.51
CA ASN A 160 -0.07 -5.58 6.98
C ASN A 160 0.35 -5.52 8.45
N MET A 161 0.96 -4.42 8.90
CA MET A 161 1.29 -4.21 10.31
C MET A 161 0.03 -4.19 11.19
N THR A 162 -1.02 -3.49 10.75
CA THR A 162 -2.29 -3.40 11.47
C THR A 162 -2.99 -4.76 11.53
N ILE A 163 -3.02 -5.50 10.42
CA ILE A 163 -3.54 -6.88 10.36
C ILE A 163 -2.77 -7.78 11.34
N ALA A 164 -1.44 -7.72 11.33
CA ALA A 164 -0.60 -8.51 12.22
C ALA A 164 -0.84 -8.16 13.71
N GLU A 165 -0.98 -6.87 14.03
CA GLU A 165 -1.30 -6.41 15.38
C GLU A 165 -2.66 -6.93 15.84
N ILE A 166 -3.69 -6.84 14.99
CA ILE A 166 -5.01 -7.40 15.29
C ILE A 166 -4.91 -8.90 15.57
N VAL A 167 -4.27 -9.66 14.67
CA VAL A 167 -4.09 -11.11 14.81
C VAL A 167 -3.35 -11.46 16.10
N SER A 168 -2.33 -10.69 16.49
CA SER A 168 -1.57 -10.92 17.73
C SER A 168 -2.39 -10.75 19.00
N LYS A 169 -3.42 -9.89 18.98
CA LYS A 169 -4.32 -9.60 20.11
C LYS A 169 -5.56 -10.48 20.11
N MET A 170 -5.84 -11.19 19.03
CA MET A 170 -7.01 -12.07 18.95
C MET A 170 -6.84 -13.28 19.88
N PRO A 171 -7.84 -13.60 20.72
CA PRO A 171 -7.79 -14.78 21.55
C PRO A 171 -7.75 -16.04 20.67
N LYS A 172 -6.88 -17.00 21.03
CA LYS A 172 -6.85 -18.32 20.37
C LYS A 172 -8.24 -18.95 20.48
N GLN A 173 -8.89 -19.15 19.34
CA GLN A 173 -10.25 -19.66 19.25
C GLN A 173 -10.30 -21.05 19.89
N LYS A 174 -11.13 -21.23 20.94
CA LYS A 174 -11.40 -22.55 21.50
C LYS A 174 -12.44 -23.25 20.61
N ASN A 175 -12.20 -24.52 20.28
CA ASN A 175 -13.06 -25.33 19.40
C ASN A 175 -14.52 -25.48 19.89
N ASP A 176 -14.82 -25.11 21.14
CA ASP A 176 -16.17 -25.22 21.74
C ASP A 176 -17.18 -24.17 21.25
N MET A 177 -16.77 -23.27 20.35
CA MET A 177 -17.58 -22.14 19.88
C MET A 177 -18.85 -22.57 19.11
N GLN A 178 -18.73 -23.56 18.22
CA GLN A 178 -19.88 -24.09 17.48
C GLN A 178 -20.89 -24.77 18.43
N GLU A 179 -20.40 -25.47 19.44
CA GLU A 179 -21.25 -26.13 20.43
C GLU A 179 -21.98 -25.12 21.32
N ALA A 180 -21.33 -24.00 21.69
CA ALA A 180 -21.94 -22.91 22.44
C ALA A 180 -23.05 -22.18 21.66
N ILE A 181 -22.86 -21.94 20.35
CA ILE A 181 -23.89 -21.34 19.47
C ILE A 181 -25.11 -22.27 19.38
N LEU A 182 -24.88 -23.56 19.12
CA LEU A 182 -25.95 -24.56 19.01
C LEU A 182 -26.75 -24.67 20.31
N ARG A 183 -26.07 -24.72 21.47
CA ARG A 183 -26.73 -24.75 22.79
C ARG A 183 -27.54 -23.47 23.07
N THR A 184 -27.02 -22.30 22.72
CA THR A 184 -27.70 -21.03 22.98
C THR A 184 -29.00 -20.90 22.16
N ASN A 185 -28.96 -21.31 20.90
CA ASN A 185 -30.13 -21.30 20.01
C ASN A 185 -31.22 -22.31 20.44
N LEU A 186 -30.83 -23.46 20.99
CA LEU A 186 -31.76 -24.43 21.56
C LEU A 186 -32.47 -23.91 22.81
N ILE A 187 -31.79 -23.12 23.64
CA ILE A 187 -32.31 -22.69 24.96
C ILE A 187 -33.25 -21.48 24.86
N ARG A 188 -32.99 -20.52 23.97
CA ARG A 188 -33.74 -19.23 23.95
C ARG A 188 -34.96 -19.20 23.04
N GLY A 189 -35.17 -20.23 22.22
CA GLY A 189 -36.09 -20.15 21.10
C GLY A 189 -35.57 -19.16 20.03
N ILE A 190 -35.94 -19.38 18.76
CA ILE A 190 -35.43 -18.56 17.67
C ILE A 190 -36.19 -17.23 17.65
N LEU A 191 -35.57 -16.17 18.17
CA LEU A 191 -36.16 -14.82 18.14
C LEU A 191 -36.25 -14.32 16.68
N PRO A 192 -37.32 -13.60 16.27
CA PRO A 192 -37.46 -13.06 14.92
C PRO A 192 -36.28 -12.19 14.47
N ILE A 193 -35.64 -11.48 15.41
CA ILE A 193 -34.46 -10.66 15.13
C ILE A 193 -33.23 -11.50 14.75
N THR A 194 -33.07 -12.68 15.34
CA THR A 194 -32.00 -13.64 15.01
C THR A 194 -32.20 -14.20 13.60
N ILE A 195 -33.44 -14.48 13.19
CA ILE A 195 -33.75 -14.93 11.83
C ILE A 195 -33.52 -13.81 10.82
N LYS A 196 -33.93 -12.56 11.15
CA LYS A 196 -33.63 -11.37 10.35
C LYS A 196 -32.12 -11.25 10.11
N ALA A 197 -31.34 -11.30 11.18
CA ALA A 197 -29.88 -11.20 11.13
C ALA A 197 -29.26 -12.33 10.29
N GLN A 198 -29.70 -13.58 10.48
CA GLN A 198 -29.26 -14.71 9.68
C GLN A 198 -29.50 -14.49 8.18
N HIS A 199 -30.70 -14.07 7.79
CA HIS A 199 -31.01 -13.80 6.38
C HIS A 199 -30.12 -12.69 5.80
N ILE A 200 -29.92 -11.59 6.54
CA ILE A 200 -29.06 -10.49 6.11
C ILE A 200 -27.64 -11.00 5.85
N ILE A 201 -27.06 -11.72 6.80
CA ILE A 201 -25.68 -12.23 6.70
C ILE A 201 -25.53 -13.23 5.56
N MET A 202 -26.46 -14.17 5.42
CA MET A 202 -26.39 -15.19 4.37
C MET A 202 -26.52 -14.58 2.97
N ASP A 203 -27.47 -13.65 2.78
CA ASP A 203 -27.63 -12.96 1.50
C ASP A 203 -26.43 -12.03 1.22
N ALA A 204 -25.93 -11.32 2.24
CA ALA A 204 -24.75 -10.47 2.13
C ALA A 204 -23.50 -11.28 1.74
N MET A 205 -23.31 -12.47 2.33
CA MET A 205 -22.21 -13.38 1.97
C MET A 205 -22.32 -13.85 0.52
N GLN A 206 -23.52 -14.24 0.08
CA GLN A 206 -23.74 -14.66 -1.31
C GLN A 206 -23.51 -13.50 -2.29
N ILE A 207 -23.99 -12.30 -1.96
CA ILE A 207 -23.78 -11.09 -2.76
C ILE A 207 -22.30 -10.75 -2.82
N TYR A 208 -21.62 -10.74 -1.68
CA TYR A 208 -20.18 -10.50 -1.58
C TYR A 208 -19.41 -11.45 -2.47
N GLN A 209 -19.62 -12.77 -2.34
CA GLN A 209 -18.92 -13.77 -3.16
C GLN A 209 -19.17 -13.55 -4.65
N ASN A 210 -20.44 -13.43 -5.06
CA ASN A 210 -20.79 -13.28 -6.47
C ASN A 210 -20.27 -11.98 -7.07
N GLU A 211 -20.49 -10.84 -6.41
CA GLU A 211 -20.04 -9.53 -6.91
C GLU A 211 -18.52 -9.41 -6.86
N SER A 212 -17.87 -9.95 -5.83
CA SER A 212 -16.41 -9.96 -5.69
C SER A 212 -15.75 -10.75 -6.82
N ILE A 213 -16.24 -11.96 -7.11
CA ILE A 213 -15.75 -12.81 -8.21
C ILE A 213 -16.02 -12.13 -9.55
N THR A 214 -17.27 -11.74 -9.81
CA THR A 214 -17.65 -11.12 -11.09
C THR A 214 -16.84 -9.86 -11.37
N THR A 215 -16.62 -9.01 -10.36
CA THR A 215 -15.82 -7.79 -10.49
C THR A 215 -14.36 -8.11 -10.80
N SER A 216 -13.78 -9.11 -10.14
CA SER A 216 -12.43 -9.60 -10.43
C SER A 216 -12.31 -10.19 -11.83
N ASP A 217 -13.25 -11.04 -12.25
CA ASP A 217 -13.23 -11.65 -13.59
C ASP A 217 -13.30 -10.60 -14.71
N VAL A 218 -14.18 -9.61 -14.56
CA VAL A 218 -14.32 -8.50 -15.52
C VAL A 218 -13.02 -7.67 -15.56
N PHE A 219 -12.44 -7.36 -14.40
CA PHE A 219 -11.18 -6.64 -14.32
C PHE A 219 -10.04 -7.41 -15.00
N HIS A 220 -9.85 -8.69 -14.67
CA HIS A 220 -8.79 -9.52 -15.25
C HIS A 220 -8.98 -9.76 -16.74
N TYR A 221 -10.23 -9.89 -17.20
CA TYR A 221 -10.54 -9.96 -18.63
C TYR A 221 -10.11 -8.68 -19.36
N ASN A 222 -10.49 -7.51 -18.83
CA ASN A 222 -10.13 -6.22 -19.42
C ASN A 222 -8.62 -5.98 -19.38
N LEU A 223 -7.98 -6.34 -18.27
CA LEU A 223 -6.53 -6.25 -18.13
C LEU A 223 -5.81 -7.11 -19.17
N LYS A 224 -6.24 -8.36 -19.35
CA LYS A 224 -5.69 -9.26 -20.38
C LYS A 224 -5.91 -8.72 -21.78
N LYS A 225 -7.10 -8.16 -22.06
CA LYS A 225 -7.41 -7.52 -23.35
C LYS A 225 -6.47 -6.35 -23.61
N LEU A 226 -6.26 -5.47 -22.63
CA LEU A 226 -5.38 -4.32 -22.76
C LEU A 226 -3.91 -4.76 -22.97
N ALA A 227 -3.44 -5.71 -22.15
CA ALA A 227 -2.10 -6.28 -22.27
C ALA A 227 -1.86 -7.00 -23.60
N SER A 228 -2.90 -7.62 -24.19
CA SER A 228 -2.80 -8.30 -25.49
C SER A 228 -2.48 -7.36 -26.66
N VAL A 229 -2.81 -6.07 -26.53
CA VAL A 229 -2.49 -5.03 -27.51
C VAL A 229 -1.13 -4.41 -27.21
N HIS A 230 -0.86 -4.13 -25.92
CA HIS A 230 0.36 -3.48 -25.48
C HIS A 230 1.62 -4.36 -25.64
N ASN A 231 1.56 -5.62 -25.19
CA ASN A 231 2.74 -6.50 -25.16
C ASN A 231 3.34 -6.76 -26.56
N PRO A 232 2.56 -7.06 -27.62
CA PRO A 232 3.09 -7.15 -28.98
C PRO A 232 3.72 -5.85 -29.46
N LYS A 233 3.15 -4.70 -29.09
CA LYS A 233 3.67 -3.39 -29.48
C LYS A 233 5.04 -3.12 -28.86
N ILE A 234 5.22 -3.39 -27.57
CA ILE A 234 6.54 -3.30 -26.92
C ILE A 234 7.54 -4.25 -27.57
N ARG A 235 7.15 -5.50 -27.84
CA ARG A 235 8.03 -6.45 -28.55
C ARG A 235 8.42 -5.97 -29.95
N ALA A 236 7.49 -5.36 -30.69
CA ALA A 236 7.76 -4.82 -32.01
C ALA A 236 8.72 -3.63 -31.96
N ILE A 237 8.56 -2.72 -30.99
CA ILE A 237 9.50 -1.61 -30.74
C ILE A 237 10.89 -2.18 -30.44
N SER A 238 11.01 -3.07 -29.45
CA SER A 238 12.28 -3.67 -29.06
C SER A 238 12.95 -4.40 -30.22
N LYS A 239 12.19 -5.18 -31.01
CA LYS A 239 12.72 -5.88 -32.19
C LYS A 239 13.26 -4.90 -33.23
N ARG A 240 12.48 -3.87 -33.59
CA ARG A 240 12.86 -2.87 -34.59
C ARG A 240 14.20 -2.21 -34.24
N TYR A 241 14.37 -1.76 -33.00
CA TYR A 241 15.59 -1.08 -32.58
C TYR A 241 16.76 -2.05 -32.41
N ASN A 242 16.54 -3.27 -31.92
CA ASN A 242 17.58 -4.29 -31.86
C ASN A 242 18.09 -4.69 -33.26
N ASP A 243 17.20 -4.81 -34.24
CA ASP A 243 17.56 -5.10 -35.64
C ASP A 243 18.38 -3.95 -36.28
N GLN A 244 18.25 -2.72 -35.78
CA GLN A 244 19.07 -1.57 -36.20
C GLN A 244 20.42 -1.56 -35.48
N LEU A 245 20.44 -1.79 -34.17
CA LEU A 245 21.65 -1.86 -33.36
C LEU A 245 22.58 -2.99 -33.82
N ASN A 246 22.04 -4.17 -34.15
CA ASN A 246 22.81 -5.32 -34.64
C ASN A 246 23.50 -5.08 -35.99
N LYS A 247 23.14 -4.01 -36.73
CA LYS A 247 23.79 -3.63 -38.00
C LYS A 247 24.98 -2.70 -37.81
N LEU A 248 25.19 -2.19 -36.60
CA LEU A 248 26.33 -1.35 -36.25
C LEU A 248 27.40 -2.27 -35.64
N GLU A 249 28.56 -2.40 -36.30
CA GLU A 249 29.70 -3.16 -35.76
C GLU A 249 30.47 -2.24 -34.81
N GLY A 250 30.47 -2.56 -33.51
CA GLY A 250 31.23 -1.81 -32.52
C GLY A 250 32.72 -1.83 -32.87
N GLY A 251 33.26 -0.69 -33.35
CA GLY A 251 34.67 -0.58 -33.72
C GLY A 251 35.00 0.53 -34.73
N GLU A 252 34.04 1.04 -35.50
CA GLU A 252 34.26 2.18 -36.41
C GLU A 252 34.00 3.54 -35.72
N ALA A 253 34.88 4.51 -35.98
CA ALA A 253 34.77 5.86 -35.41
C ALA A 253 33.46 6.54 -35.85
N GLY A 254 32.57 6.82 -34.88
CA GLY A 254 31.26 7.44 -35.10
C GLY A 254 30.06 6.50 -34.93
N ASP A 255 30.26 5.21 -34.65
CA ASP A 255 29.17 4.29 -34.36
C ASP A 255 28.68 4.34 -32.91
N GLU A 256 29.50 4.79 -31.96
CA GLU A 256 29.10 4.99 -30.56
C GLU A 256 27.98 6.03 -30.41
N ASP A 257 28.11 7.19 -31.08
CA ASP A 257 27.10 8.25 -31.08
C ASP A 257 25.76 7.76 -31.68
N LYS A 258 25.83 6.91 -32.72
CA LYS A 258 24.64 6.32 -33.36
C LYS A 258 23.99 5.26 -32.48
N ILE A 259 24.79 4.43 -31.80
CA ILE A 259 24.28 3.44 -30.84
C ILE A 259 23.53 4.15 -29.71
N GLN A 260 24.13 5.17 -29.09
CA GLN A 260 23.49 5.94 -28.02
C GLN A 260 22.20 6.62 -28.50
N ALA A 261 22.21 7.23 -29.68
CA ALA A 261 21.01 7.84 -30.26
C ALA A 261 19.88 6.82 -30.48
N LEU A 262 20.20 5.62 -30.99
CA LEU A 262 19.22 4.54 -31.18
C LEU A 262 18.69 3.98 -29.85
N GLU A 263 19.53 3.89 -28.82
CA GLU A 263 19.10 3.47 -27.48
C GLU A 263 18.19 4.51 -26.82
N LEU A 264 18.51 5.79 -26.94
CA LEU A 264 17.68 6.91 -26.50
C LEU A 264 16.31 6.88 -27.20
N GLU A 265 16.29 6.75 -28.52
CA GLU A 265 15.04 6.65 -29.30
C GLU A 265 14.20 5.43 -28.89
N LYS A 266 14.84 4.27 -28.70
CA LYS A 266 14.18 3.04 -28.22
C LYS A 266 13.54 3.27 -26.85
N CYS A 267 14.29 3.86 -25.92
CA CYS A 267 13.81 4.17 -24.58
C CYS A 267 12.59 5.10 -24.62
N ASN A 268 12.68 6.18 -25.39
CA ASN A 268 11.58 7.13 -25.58
C ASN A 268 10.34 6.48 -26.22
N ALA A 269 10.54 5.61 -27.22
CA ALA A 269 9.45 4.88 -27.87
C ALA A 269 8.74 3.91 -26.91
N ILE A 270 9.48 3.23 -26.04
CA ILE A 270 8.93 2.37 -24.98
C ILE A 270 8.15 3.20 -23.97
N ASN A 271 8.73 4.28 -23.44
CA ASN A 271 8.05 5.17 -22.51
C ASN A 271 6.76 5.74 -23.11
N ALA A 272 6.77 6.19 -24.37
CA ALA A 272 5.57 6.66 -25.05
C ALA A 272 4.49 5.57 -25.26
N ALA A 273 4.89 4.31 -25.41
CA ALA A 273 3.96 3.18 -25.47
C ALA A 273 3.40 2.82 -24.08
N ASN A 274 4.22 2.92 -23.04
CA ASN A 274 3.84 2.73 -21.64
C ASN A 274 2.88 3.83 -21.18
N GLU A 275 3.11 5.09 -21.54
CA GLU A 275 2.23 6.23 -21.25
C GLU A 275 0.80 5.98 -21.75
N LYS A 276 0.68 5.55 -23.01
CA LYS A 276 -0.62 5.23 -23.61
C LYS A 276 -1.32 4.06 -22.91
N TYR A 277 -0.56 3.02 -22.56
CA TYR A 277 -1.10 1.88 -21.84
C TYR A 277 -1.54 2.26 -20.42
N LEU A 278 -0.75 3.08 -19.72
CA LEU A 278 -1.06 3.58 -18.39
C LEU A 278 -2.31 4.45 -18.38
N ALA A 279 -2.50 5.31 -19.38
CA ALA A 279 -3.69 6.14 -19.51
C ALA A 279 -5.00 5.34 -19.62
N GLU A 280 -4.95 4.15 -20.22
CA GLU A 280 -6.09 3.22 -20.30
C GLU A 280 -6.20 2.31 -19.06
N LEU A 281 -5.07 1.92 -18.48
CA LEU A 281 -4.98 1.03 -17.32
C LEU A 281 -5.44 1.71 -16.03
N ALA A 282 -5.02 2.96 -15.79
CA ALA A 282 -5.28 3.65 -14.53
C ALA A 282 -6.78 3.80 -14.21
N PRO A 283 -7.66 4.22 -15.14
CA PRO A 283 -9.11 4.23 -14.90
C PRO A 283 -9.67 2.84 -14.56
N LEU A 284 -9.20 1.79 -15.26
CA LEU A 284 -9.64 0.42 -15.04
C LEU A 284 -9.28 -0.08 -13.62
N VAL A 285 -8.03 0.15 -13.19
CA VAL A 285 -7.56 -0.20 -11.84
C VAL A 285 -8.31 0.59 -10.77
N ASN A 286 -8.49 1.89 -10.99
CA ASN A 286 -9.18 2.76 -10.03
C ASN A 286 -10.67 2.41 -9.87
N GLU A 287 -11.38 2.11 -10.96
CA GLU A 287 -12.77 1.65 -10.93
C GLU A 287 -12.89 0.30 -10.21
N PHE A 288 -12.01 -0.65 -10.54
CA PHE A 288 -11.95 -1.95 -9.86
C PHE A 288 -11.73 -1.78 -8.36
N ALA A 289 -10.73 -1.00 -7.96
CA ALA A 289 -10.38 -0.79 -6.56
C ALA A 289 -11.55 -0.17 -5.77
N GLN A 290 -12.19 0.87 -6.31
CA GLN A 290 -13.36 1.49 -5.69
C GLN A 290 -14.55 0.54 -5.59
N ARG A 291 -14.81 -0.26 -6.64
CA ARG A 291 -15.92 -1.20 -6.65
C ARG A 291 -15.70 -2.33 -5.64
N LYS A 292 -14.49 -2.87 -5.56
CA LYS A 292 -14.14 -3.94 -4.62
C LYS A 292 -14.14 -3.45 -3.17
N GLU A 293 -13.63 -2.24 -2.89
CA GLU A 293 -13.74 -1.61 -1.57
C GLU A 293 -15.21 -1.49 -1.15
N TYR A 294 -16.07 -1.02 -2.05
CA TYR A 294 -17.50 -0.88 -1.75
C TYR A 294 -18.16 -2.22 -1.43
N ILE A 295 -17.90 -3.26 -2.23
CA ILE A 295 -18.45 -4.61 -2.02
C ILE A 295 -18.00 -5.16 -0.67
N SER A 296 -16.70 -5.04 -0.37
CA SER A 296 -16.11 -5.50 0.88
C SER A 296 -16.66 -4.75 2.09
N ARG A 297 -16.61 -3.41 2.08
CA ARG A 297 -17.10 -2.56 3.17
C ARG A 297 -18.59 -2.77 3.44
N LYS A 298 -19.42 -2.91 2.40
CA LYS A 298 -20.85 -3.20 2.56
C LYS A 298 -21.06 -4.52 3.28
N PHE A 299 -20.37 -5.58 2.84
CA PHE A 299 -20.46 -6.90 3.45
C PHE A 299 -20.04 -6.88 4.92
N TYR A 300 -18.85 -6.37 5.23
CA TYR A 300 -18.35 -6.34 6.61
C TYR A 300 -19.16 -5.40 7.51
N SER A 301 -19.80 -4.37 6.95
CA SER A 301 -20.74 -3.52 7.69
C SER A 301 -22.02 -4.28 8.06
N ASP A 302 -22.62 -5.00 7.10
CA ASP A 302 -23.78 -5.86 7.37
C ASP A 302 -23.40 -6.96 8.40
N TYR A 303 -22.23 -7.58 8.23
CA TYR A 303 -21.74 -8.59 9.14
C TYR A 303 -21.51 -8.02 10.56
N ALA A 304 -20.84 -6.88 10.71
CA ALA A 304 -20.61 -6.24 12.00
C ALA A 304 -21.90 -5.85 12.73
N ASN A 305 -22.92 -5.39 12.00
CA ASN A 305 -24.18 -4.94 12.58
C ASN A 305 -25.10 -6.10 12.99
N TYR A 306 -25.12 -7.18 12.21
CA TYR A 306 -26.10 -8.25 12.38
C TYR A 306 -25.53 -9.52 13.01
N ALA A 307 -24.24 -9.78 12.91
CA ALA A 307 -23.67 -11.01 13.42
C ALA A 307 -23.75 -11.17 14.95
N PRO A 308 -23.66 -10.09 15.77
CA PRO A 308 -23.97 -10.15 17.21
C PRO A 308 -25.44 -10.43 17.54
N LEU A 309 -26.36 -10.22 16.60
CA LEU A 309 -27.78 -10.55 16.76
C LEU A 309 -28.09 -11.98 16.31
N TRP A 310 -27.27 -12.50 15.40
CA TRP A 310 -27.37 -13.87 14.89
C TRP A 310 -26.68 -14.89 15.82
N THR A 311 -25.52 -14.54 16.36
CA THR A 311 -24.74 -15.36 17.29
C THR A 311 -24.78 -14.75 18.69
N SER A 312 -24.52 -15.52 19.75
CA SER A 312 -24.45 -14.91 21.09
C SER A 312 -23.32 -13.88 21.16
N GLU A 313 -23.56 -12.74 21.82
CA GLU A 313 -22.66 -11.57 21.91
C GLU A 313 -21.18 -11.87 22.23
N THR A 314 -20.90 -13.01 22.85
CA THR A 314 -19.54 -13.45 23.24
C THR A 314 -18.72 -14.08 22.11
N VAL A 315 -19.29 -14.29 20.92
CA VAL A 315 -18.75 -15.26 19.94
C VAL A 315 -18.03 -14.62 18.76
N ILE A 316 -18.39 -13.41 18.34
CA ILE A 316 -17.77 -12.79 17.17
C ILE A 316 -16.79 -11.71 17.64
N PRO A 317 -15.47 -11.97 17.59
CA PRO A 317 -14.51 -10.94 17.88
C PRO A 317 -14.61 -9.89 16.77
N PHE A 318 -15.15 -8.71 17.07
CA PHE A 318 -15.13 -7.57 16.16
C PHE A 318 -13.76 -7.34 15.47
N PRO A 319 -12.61 -7.57 16.16
CA PRO A 319 -11.31 -7.52 15.49
C PRO A 319 -11.15 -8.49 14.30
N SER A 320 -11.82 -9.64 14.25
CA SER A 320 -11.73 -10.53 13.09
C SER A 320 -12.39 -9.93 11.85
N ILE A 321 -13.52 -9.24 12.04
CA ILE A 321 -14.24 -8.58 10.95
C ILE A 321 -13.37 -7.46 10.36
N GLU A 322 -12.75 -6.67 11.24
CA GLU A 322 -11.83 -5.62 10.84
C GLU A 322 -10.61 -6.18 10.10
N ARG A 323 -9.99 -7.23 10.64
CA ARG A 323 -8.89 -7.94 9.98
C ARG A 323 -9.28 -8.41 8.58
N ASP A 324 -10.44 -9.04 8.42
CA ASP A 324 -10.89 -9.61 7.15
C ASP A 324 -11.21 -8.51 6.13
N TYR A 325 -11.76 -7.38 6.57
CA TYR A 325 -11.91 -6.18 5.74
C TYR A 325 -10.55 -5.61 5.30
N LEU A 326 -9.60 -5.44 6.22
CA LEU A 326 -8.27 -4.94 5.89
C LEU A 326 -7.51 -5.90 4.96
N GLN A 327 -7.71 -7.20 5.11
CA GLN A 327 -7.15 -8.20 4.21
C GLN A 327 -7.72 -8.06 2.79
N ASP A 328 -9.02 -7.79 2.64
CA ASP A 328 -9.62 -7.46 1.35
C ASP A 328 -8.99 -6.20 0.75
N ILE A 329 -8.78 -5.15 1.55
CA ILE A 329 -8.10 -3.93 1.09
C ILE A 329 -6.68 -4.24 0.62
N ALA A 330 -5.90 -4.98 1.40
CA ALA A 330 -4.54 -5.37 1.03
C ALA A 330 -4.52 -6.19 -0.27
N ASN A 331 -5.48 -7.10 -0.45
CA ASN A 331 -5.64 -7.88 -1.68
C ASN A 331 -5.97 -6.98 -2.88
N ILE A 332 -6.86 -5.99 -2.71
CA ILE A 332 -7.17 -5.00 -3.76
C ILE A 332 -5.91 -4.24 -4.17
N LEU A 333 -5.11 -3.76 -3.21
CA LEU A 333 -3.85 -3.07 -3.51
C LEU A 333 -2.83 -4.00 -4.19
N GLY A 334 -2.91 -5.30 -3.95
CA GLY A 334 -2.09 -6.33 -4.61
C GLY A 334 -2.34 -6.44 -6.12
N GLU A 335 -3.51 -6.04 -6.61
CA GLU A 335 -3.89 -6.12 -8.03
C GLU A 335 -3.38 -4.95 -8.88
N TYR A 336 -2.83 -3.91 -8.24
CA TYR A 336 -2.30 -2.73 -8.94
C TYR A 336 -1.09 -3.11 -9.78
N GLN A 337 -1.19 -2.86 -11.09
CA GLN A 337 -0.15 -3.19 -12.06
C GLN A 337 0.88 -2.07 -12.13
N ILE A 338 2.12 -2.35 -11.76
CA ILE A 338 3.18 -1.33 -11.77
C ILE A 338 3.82 -1.24 -13.15
N ILE A 339 3.86 -0.02 -13.69
CA ILE A 339 4.56 0.32 -14.92
C ILE A 339 5.69 1.28 -14.55
N SER A 340 6.92 0.90 -14.87
CA SER A 340 8.10 1.72 -14.60
C SER A 340 8.44 2.60 -15.80
N LYS A 341 8.77 3.86 -15.54
CA LYS A 341 9.44 4.72 -16.50
C LYS A 341 10.86 4.22 -16.70
N SER A 342 11.28 3.99 -17.94
CA SER A 342 12.69 3.76 -18.25
C SER A 342 13.43 5.09 -18.14
N ASP A 343 14.56 5.09 -17.42
CA ASP A 343 15.45 6.24 -17.37
C ASP A 343 16.21 6.36 -18.69
N CYS A 344 15.78 7.29 -19.53
CA CYS A 344 16.40 7.52 -20.83
C CYS A 344 17.60 8.49 -20.75
N SER A 345 17.80 9.16 -19.61
CA SER A 345 18.88 10.15 -19.44
C SER A 345 20.27 9.51 -19.52
N VAL A 346 20.36 8.19 -19.27
CA VAL A 346 21.58 7.39 -19.43
C VAL A 346 22.10 7.39 -20.88
N PHE A 347 21.24 7.65 -21.87
CA PHE A 347 21.58 7.67 -23.29
C PHE A 347 21.63 9.09 -23.88
N GLU A 348 21.37 10.12 -23.08
CA GLU A 348 21.52 11.49 -23.54
C GLU A 348 23.02 11.79 -23.69
N PRO A 349 23.49 12.23 -24.88
CA PRO A 349 24.87 12.60 -25.03
C PRO A 349 25.16 13.73 -24.02
N PRO A 350 26.27 13.67 -23.28
CA PRO A 350 26.63 14.73 -22.35
C PRO A 350 26.59 16.05 -23.11
N VAL A 351 25.84 17.03 -22.59
CA VAL A 351 25.68 18.34 -23.22
C VAL A 351 27.07 18.82 -23.64
N LYS A 352 27.32 18.91 -24.96
CA LYS A 352 28.56 19.49 -25.48
C LYS A 352 28.63 20.88 -24.89
N LYS A 353 29.50 21.07 -23.89
CA LYS A 353 29.75 22.35 -23.23
C LYS A 353 30.36 23.29 -24.28
N ASN A 354 29.51 23.94 -25.08
CA ASN A 354 29.88 25.07 -25.94
C ASN A 354 29.83 26.38 -25.14
N GLY A 355 30.38 26.36 -23.93
CA GLY A 355 30.64 27.55 -23.14
C GLY A 355 32.14 27.75 -23.09
N LYS A 356 32.63 28.95 -23.42
CA LYS A 356 33.89 29.41 -22.83
C LYS A 356 33.73 29.24 -21.31
N LEU A 357 34.66 28.51 -20.69
CA LEU A 357 34.75 28.40 -19.24
C LEU A 357 34.64 29.80 -18.64
N LYS A 358 33.53 30.08 -17.96
CA LYS A 358 33.54 31.10 -16.92
C LYS A 358 34.40 30.54 -15.80
N GLU A 359 35.30 31.36 -15.27
CA GLU A 359 36.00 31.10 -14.01
C GLU A 359 34.98 30.67 -12.97
N TRP A 360 34.94 29.37 -12.67
CA TRP A 360 34.06 28.78 -11.68
C TRP A 360 34.81 27.63 -11.06
N GLU A 361 35.76 27.92 -10.16
CA GLU A 361 36.34 26.87 -9.32
C GLU A 361 37.07 27.31 -8.02
N ASP A 362 36.90 28.54 -7.52
CA ASP A 362 37.48 28.91 -6.22
C ASP A 362 36.45 29.17 -5.11
N GLU A 363 35.21 29.53 -5.45
CA GLU A 363 34.23 29.99 -4.44
C GLU A 363 33.40 28.85 -3.78
N TYR A 364 33.32 27.66 -4.38
CA TYR A 364 32.50 26.56 -3.84
C TYR A 364 33.30 25.50 -3.05
N CYS A 365 34.61 25.34 -3.33
CA CYS A 365 35.47 24.41 -2.56
C CYS A 365 35.99 24.98 -1.23
N SER A 366 35.75 26.26 -0.94
CA SER A 366 36.03 26.86 0.36
C SER A 366 35.06 26.38 1.45
N ASN A 367 33.84 25.94 1.08
CA ASN A 367 32.80 25.52 2.03
C ASN A 367 32.73 23.99 2.26
N PHE A 368 33.43 23.18 1.47
CA PHE A 368 33.37 21.70 1.54
C PHE A 368 34.66 21.11 2.14
N LYS A 369 35.03 21.60 3.33
CA LYS A 369 36.08 21.01 4.16
C LYS A 369 35.49 20.76 5.53
N GLY A 370 35.39 19.49 5.92
CA GLY A 370 34.81 19.10 7.20
C GLY A 370 35.60 18.01 7.88
N LYS A 371 35.60 18.03 9.21
CA LYS A 371 36.08 16.93 10.05
C LYS A 371 34.93 16.48 10.92
N ILE A 372 34.59 15.19 10.87
CA ILE A 372 33.58 14.59 11.72
C ILE A 372 34.30 13.62 12.66
N SER A 373 34.23 13.88 13.96
CA SER A 373 34.82 13.01 14.98
C SER A 373 33.75 12.09 15.54
N MET A 374 33.97 10.78 15.50
CA MET A 374 33.14 9.77 16.14
C MET A 374 34.00 8.91 17.08
N GLY A 375 33.95 9.24 18.38
CA GLY A 375 34.80 8.60 19.38
C GLY A 375 36.28 8.89 19.14
N SER A 376 37.12 7.86 19.16
CA SER A 376 38.54 7.98 18.82
C SER A 376 38.80 8.11 17.32
N VAL A 377 37.82 7.93 16.43
CA VAL A 377 38.05 8.00 14.97
C VAL A 377 37.66 9.36 14.41
N LYS A 378 38.55 9.98 13.64
CA LYS A 378 38.31 11.24 12.93
C LYS A 378 38.16 10.98 11.44
N PHE A 379 37.03 11.38 10.87
CA PHE A 379 36.83 11.43 9.42
C PHE A 379 37.15 12.83 8.92
N PHE A 380 37.89 12.94 7.82
CA PHE A 380 38.14 14.21 7.15
C PHE A 380 37.76 14.11 5.68
N PHE A 381 37.21 15.19 5.13
CA PHE A 381 36.88 15.29 3.72
C PHE A 381 37.20 16.68 3.17
N THR A 382 37.69 16.70 1.94
CA THR A 382 37.91 17.87 1.08
C THR A 382 37.25 17.62 -0.28
N CYS A 383 37.26 18.59 -1.20
CA CYS A 383 36.71 18.40 -2.54
C CYS A 383 37.30 17.18 -3.29
N ASN A 384 38.57 16.86 -3.04
CA ASN A 384 39.32 15.88 -3.82
C ASN A 384 39.92 14.76 -2.98
N SER A 385 39.64 14.73 -1.68
CA SER A 385 40.11 13.67 -0.81
C SER A 385 39.17 13.39 0.34
N TRP A 386 39.14 12.15 0.80
CA TRP A 386 38.54 11.82 2.09
C TRP A 386 39.42 10.79 2.79
N GLY A 387 39.37 10.78 4.11
CA GLY A 387 40.16 9.85 4.88
C GLY A 387 39.69 9.68 6.31
N ILE A 388 40.32 8.71 6.95
CA ILE A 388 40.03 8.27 8.31
C ILE A 388 41.35 8.30 9.08
N ASP A 389 41.33 8.91 10.26
CA ASP A 389 42.46 9.00 11.20
C ASP A 389 42.04 8.41 12.56
N GLY A 390 42.72 7.34 12.96
CA GLY A 390 42.54 6.69 14.26
C GLY A 390 43.23 7.46 15.39
N GLY A 391 42.46 7.94 16.34
CA GLY A 391 42.90 8.61 17.57
C GLY A 391 43.23 7.65 18.72
N GLU A 392 44.03 8.16 19.65
CA GLU A 392 44.63 7.54 20.84
C GLU A 392 44.49 6.01 20.97
N GLY A 393 45.51 5.30 20.47
CA GLY A 393 45.73 3.87 20.74
C GLY A 393 45.71 2.96 19.50
N ILE A 394 45.18 3.42 18.37
CA ILE A 394 45.18 2.67 17.10
C ILE A 394 45.81 3.56 16.04
N VAL A 395 47.02 3.20 15.62
CA VAL A 395 47.81 4.00 14.68
C VAL A 395 47.61 3.50 13.26
N ALA A 396 46.47 3.79 12.66
CA ALA A 396 46.21 3.57 11.24
C ALA A 396 45.46 4.77 10.65
N ASP A 397 45.99 5.34 9.58
CA ASP A 397 45.35 6.37 8.77
C ASP A 397 45.22 5.90 7.31
N ALA A 398 44.11 6.31 6.67
CA ALA A 398 43.74 5.91 5.32
C ALA A 398 43.23 7.16 4.59
N GLU A 399 43.92 7.59 3.53
CA GLU A 399 43.56 8.77 2.73
C GLU A 399 43.38 8.38 1.25
N PHE A 400 42.20 8.65 0.70
CA PHE A 400 41.88 8.47 -0.72
C PHE A 400 41.92 9.83 -1.43
N LYS A 401 42.66 9.92 -2.53
CA LYS A 401 42.78 11.14 -3.36
C LYS A 401 42.23 10.92 -4.76
N TYR A 402 41.58 11.94 -5.29
CA TYR A 402 40.98 12.01 -6.62
C TYR A 402 41.51 13.24 -7.34
N ARG A 403 41.69 13.13 -8.66
CA ARG A 403 42.04 14.23 -9.54
C ARG A 403 40.84 15.16 -9.74
N ASN A 404 41.09 16.36 -10.24
CA ASN A 404 40.05 17.37 -10.52
C ASN A 404 39.00 16.90 -11.55
N ASP A 405 39.29 15.86 -12.33
CA ASP A 405 38.34 15.22 -13.25
C ASP A 405 37.46 14.14 -12.58
N GLY A 406 37.59 13.96 -11.26
CA GLY A 406 36.89 12.94 -10.48
C GLY A 406 37.50 11.54 -10.56
N ALA A 407 38.57 11.35 -11.35
CA ALA A 407 39.23 10.07 -11.45
C ALA A 407 40.11 9.81 -10.22
N PHE A 408 40.09 8.58 -9.72
CA PHE A 408 40.94 8.16 -8.60
C PHE A 408 42.42 8.38 -8.91
N GLU A 409 43.15 9.03 -7.99
CA GLU A 409 44.56 9.34 -8.14
C GLU A 409 45.44 8.31 -7.40
N ASN A 410 45.20 8.15 -6.10
CA ASN A 410 45.95 7.25 -5.24
C ASN A 410 45.26 7.07 -3.89
N PHE A 411 45.69 6.04 -3.18
CA PHE A 411 45.32 5.79 -1.80
C PHE A 411 46.59 5.65 -0.96
N THR A 412 46.60 6.29 0.20
CA THR A 412 47.71 6.27 1.15
C THR A 412 47.25 5.57 2.42
N VAL A 413 48.01 4.59 2.87
CA VAL A 413 47.83 3.99 4.20
C VAL A 413 49.03 4.34 5.06
N GLY A 414 48.78 4.96 6.20
CA GLY A 414 49.77 5.22 7.23
C GLY A 414 49.54 4.35 8.46
N ALA A 415 50.63 3.98 9.13
CA ALA A 415 50.57 3.52 10.52
C ALA A 415 51.77 3.96 11.31
N GLY A 416 51.59 4.05 12.62
CA GLY A 416 52.65 4.39 13.54
C GLY A 416 52.94 3.30 14.55
N LEU A 417 53.73 3.70 15.54
CA LEU A 417 54.58 2.88 16.41
C LEU A 417 53.97 1.52 16.82
N GLY A 418 54.68 0.44 16.47
CA GLY A 418 54.42 -0.93 16.96
C GLY A 418 53.80 -1.90 15.95
N ALA A 419 53.38 -1.46 14.76
CA ALA A 419 52.83 -2.34 13.73
C ALA A 419 53.93 -2.96 12.85
N ASN A 420 53.97 -4.30 12.76
CA ASN A 420 54.76 -5.01 11.74
C ASN A 420 53.92 -5.16 10.47
N TRP A 421 54.45 -4.68 9.34
CA TRP A 421 53.77 -4.69 8.04
C TRP A 421 54.29 -5.83 7.17
N HIS A 422 53.49 -6.88 6.97
CA HIS A 422 53.77 -7.94 6.00
C HIS A 422 53.01 -7.70 4.70
N LEU A 423 53.53 -6.80 3.86
CA LEU A 423 53.02 -6.59 2.51
C LEU A 423 53.88 -7.40 1.51
N GLY A 424 53.39 -8.57 1.11
CA GLY A 424 54.01 -9.43 0.09
C GLY A 424 54.95 -10.52 0.62
N LYS A 425 55.21 -11.54 -0.22
CA LYS A 425 55.94 -12.77 0.16
C LYS A 425 57.43 -12.58 0.51
N ASP A 426 58.05 -11.47 0.11
CA ASP A 426 59.48 -11.20 0.28
C ASP A 426 59.71 -9.88 1.02
N GLY A 427 59.26 -9.80 2.29
CA GLY A 427 59.25 -8.61 3.16
C GLY A 427 60.30 -7.53 2.86
N PHE A 428 59.84 -6.36 2.38
CA PHE A 428 60.69 -5.33 1.81
C PHE A 428 61.00 -4.13 2.71
N VAL A 429 60.55 -4.09 3.98
CA VAL A 429 60.82 -2.95 4.87
C VAL A 429 61.07 -3.43 6.30
N ASN A 430 62.34 -3.45 6.73
CA ASN A 430 62.73 -3.47 8.14
C ASN A 430 63.15 -2.05 8.51
N THR A 431 62.26 -1.29 9.13
CA THR A 431 62.60 0.03 9.70
C THR A 431 62.42 -0.03 11.21
N GLU A 432 63.52 0.06 11.95
CA GLU A 432 63.49 0.44 13.37
C GLU A 432 63.21 1.95 13.44
N ILE A 433 61.96 2.31 13.70
CA ILE A 433 61.52 3.70 13.77
C ILE A 433 61.73 4.20 15.21
N GLY A 434 62.63 5.19 15.36
CA GLY A 434 62.81 5.96 16.59
C GLY A 434 61.59 6.83 16.91
N VAL A 435 61.48 7.19 18.19
CA VAL A 435 60.31 7.81 18.86
C VAL A 435 59.63 8.91 18.00
N SER A 436 58.33 8.71 17.71
CA SER A 436 57.35 9.62 17.05
C SER A 436 57.14 9.56 15.51
N GLY A 437 57.68 8.58 14.79
CA GLY A 437 57.43 8.42 13.33
C GLY A 437 56.21 7.56 12.95
N LYS A 438 55.44 7.99 11.93
CA LYS A 438 54.45 7.20 11.17
C LYS A 438 55.03 6.79 9.81
N GLY A 439 55.01 5.50 9.47
CA GLY A 439 55.31 5.04 8.12
C GLY A 439 54.08 5.15 7.22
N PHE A 440 54.26 5.43 5.93
CA PHE A 440 53.18 5.42 4.94
C PHE A 440 53.57 4.68 3.66
N VAL A 441 52.56 4.09 3.01
CA VAL A 441 52.67 3.51 1.67
C VAL A 441 51.60 4.14 0.79
N LYS A 442 52.02 4.67 -0.36
CA LYS A 442 51.14 5.24 -1.38
C LYS A 442 51.01 4.28 -2.54
N ILE A 443 49.78 3.91 -2.89
CA ILE A 443 49.48 2.96 -3.97
C ILE A 443 48.54 3.65 -4.95
N GLY A 444 48.85 3.54 -6.24
CA GLY A 444 48.01 4.11 -7.29
C GLY A 444 48.31 3.50 -8.66
N PRO A 445 47.44 3.73 -9.65
CA PRO A 445 47.68 3.31 -11.02
C PRO A 445 48.90 4.05 -11.59
N ASP A 446 49.77 3.31 -12.27
CA ASP A 446 50.84 3.83 -13.08
C ASP A 446 50.25 4.64 -14.26
N ALA A 447 50.74 5.86 -14.47
CA ALA A 447 50.13 6.83 -15.37
C ALA A 447 50.17 6.41 -16.86
N THR A 448 51.07 5.48 -17.23
CA THR A 448 51.23 5.01 -18.61
C THR A 448 50.63 3.63 -18.85
N THR A 449 50.60 2.76 -17.84
CA THR A 449 50.13 1.37 -17.99
C THR A 449 48.80 1.08 -17.31
N GLY A 450 48.32 1.95 -16.42
CA GLY A 450 47.10 1.76 -15.63
C GLY A 450 47.19 0.64 -14.59
N LYS A 451 48.37 0.02 -14.42
CA LYS A 451 48.59 -1.05 -13.43
C LYS A 451 48.83 -0.45 -12.05
N TRP A 452 48.30 -1.09 -11.02
CA TRP A 452 48.50 -0.66 -9.64
C TRP A 452 49.93 -0.94 -9.19
N ILE A 453 50.63 0.12 -8.79
CA ILE A 453 52.00 0.05 -8.28
C ILE A 453 52.12 0.81 -6.96
N ILE A 454 53.14 0.46 -6.18
CA ILE A 454 53.57 1.29 -5.05
C ILE A 454 54.24 2.53 -5.66
N GLN A 455 53.62 3.69 -5.44
CA GLN A 455 54.10 4.96 -5.95
C GLN A 455 55.12 5.61 -5.02
N ASP A 456 54.99 5.40 -3.71
CA ASP A 456 55.86 5.99 -2.70
C ASP A 456 55.82 5.20 -1.38
N VAL A 457 56.93 5.18 -0.66
CA VAL A 457 57.06 4.66 0.71
C VAL A 457 57.94 5.62 1.49
N GLY A 458 57.46 6.07 2.65
CA GLY A 458 58.20 7.02 3.47
C GLY A 458 57.82 6.97 4.93
N VAL A 459 58.53 7.76 5.73
CA VAL A 459 58.25 7.98 7.15
C VAL A 459 57.97 9.46 7.37
N LYS A 460 56.83 9.77 8.00
CA LYS A 460 56.47 11.09 8.50
C LYS A 460 56.71 11.13 10.01
N ALA A 461 57.66 11.93 10.47
CA ALA A 461 57.87 12.19 11.90
C ALA A 461 57.26 13.54 12.29
N GLU A 462 56.47 13.57 13.37
CA GLU A 462 56.08 14.81 14.03
C GLU A 462 57.09 15.10 15.13
N VAL A 463 58.14 15.88 14.82
CA VAL A 463 59.22 16.12 15.77
C VAL A 463 58.79 17.16 16.82
N ALA A 464 58.65 16.72 18.07
CA ALA A 464 58.94 17.54 19.24
C ALA A 464 60.29 17.10 19.82
N GLY A 465 61.37 17.79 19.44
CA GLY A 465 62.71 17.61 20.02
C GLY A 465 63.78 17.13 19.02
N GLU A 466 64.90 17.86 19.00
CA GLU A 466 66.07 17.73 18.13
C GLU A 466 66.44 16.29 17.71
N ALA A 467 66.44 16.04 16.39
CA ALA A 467 67.01 14.84 15.80
C ALA A 467 68.16 15.24 14.86
N SER A 468 69.33 14.62 15.04
CA SER A 468 70.50 14.80 14.17
C SER A 468 70.71 13.56 13.30
N ILE A 469 70.85 13.76 11.98
CA ILE A 469 71.26 12.71 11.04
C ILE A 469 72.25 13.33 10.02
N GLY A 470 73.56 13.10 10.20
CA GLY A 470 74.60 13.36 9.19
C GLY A 470 75.01 14.83 8.94
N LYS A 471 76.20 15.05 8.34
CA LYS A 471 76.89 16.34 8.18
C LYS A 471 76.23 17.28 7.15
N VAL A 472 75.05 17.83 7.44
CA VAL A 472 74.56 19.05 6.79
C VAL A 472 73.83 19.87 7.84
N SER A 473 74.40 21.01 8.24
CA SER A 473 73.72 22.02 9.06
C SER A 473 73.01 23.00 8.12
N VAL A 474 71.68 22.96 8.09
CA VAL A 474 70.88 24.04 7.51
C VAL A 474 70.19 24.76 8.67
N GLU A 475 70.75 25.89 9.07
CA GLU A 475 70.11 26.85 9.96
C GLU A 475 69.21 27.74 9.08
N GLU A 476 67.93 27.39 9.00
CA GLU A 476 66.80 28.32 8.97
C GLU A 476 65.49 27.56 8.69
N LYS A 477 64.38 28.15 9.13
CA LYS A 477 63.01 27.62 9.08
C LYS A 477 62.68 27.00 7.73
N VAL A 478 62.60 25.68 7.68
CA VAL A 478 62.08 24.95 6.54
C VAL A 478 61.14 23.84 7.02
N LEU A 479 60.05 23.71 6.26
CA LEU A 479 58.90 22.83 6.42
C LEU A 479 59.26 21.33 6.44
N GLU A 480 58.34 20.54 7.02
CA GLU A 480 58.08 19.10 6.80
C GLU A 480 59.18 18.35 6.00
N VAL A 481 60.03 17.59 6.69
CA VAL A 481 61.04 16.76 6.03
C VAL A 481 60.41 15.42 5.67
N SER A 482 59.93 15.28 4.42
CA SER A 482 59.55 13.99 3.85
C SER A 482 60.74 13.36 3.13
N LEU A 483 61.24 12.21 3.60
CA LEU A 483 62.20 11.39 2.88
C LEU A 483 61.43 10.27 2.14
N ALA A 484 61.34 10.40 0.82
CA ALA A 484 60.76 9.41 -0.08
C ALA A 484 61.87 8.69 -0.86
N VAL A 485 61.85 7.36 -0.90
CA VAL A 485 62.77 6.57 -1.73
C VAL A 485 61.99 6.04 -2.94
N ASN A 486 62.15 6.69 -4.09
CA ASN A 486 61.59 6.19 -5.36
C ASN A 486 62.40 4.97 -5.83
N ALA A 487 62.04 3.78 -5.35
CA ALA A 487 62.60 2.52 -5.82
C ALA A 487 61.82 2.03 -7.05
N GLY A 488 62.29 2.38 -8.25
CA GLY A 488 61.83 1.75 -9.48
C GLY A 488 62.45 0.35 -9.63
N MET A 489 61.64 -0.70 -9.51
CA MET A 489 62.01 -2.04 -9.97
C MET A 489 60.87 -2.68 -10.77
N GLU A 490 61.13 -2.95 -12.05
CA GLU A 490 60.34 -3.86 -12.86
C GLU A 490 60.77 -5.31 -12.60
N ARG A 491 59.83 -6.18 -12.20
CA ARG A 491 59.89 -7.61 -12.52
C ARG A 491 58.53 -8.28 -12.45
N GLY A 492 58.23 -9.04 -13.50
CA GLY A 492 56.94 -9.67 -13.74
C GLY A 492 56.62 -10.83 -12.80
N GLY A 493 55.32 -11.02 -12.59
CA GLY A 493 54.78 -12.16 -11.87
C GLY A 493 53.32 -11.92 -11.50
N ILE A 494 52.44 -12.77 -12.01
CA ILE A 494 51.00 -12.78 -11.79
C ILE A 494 50.68 -12.87 -10.28
N VAL A 495 49.75 -12.05 -9.77
CA VAL A 495 49.18 -12.22 -8.43
C VAL A 495 47.66 -12.44 -8.54
N PRO A 496 47.13 -13.60 -8.15
CA PRO A 496 45.72 -13.73 -7.82
C PRO A 496 45.49 -13.51 -6.31
N ALA A 497 44.59 -12.56 -6.05
CA ALA A 497 43.49 -12.58 -5.06
C ALA A 497 43.74 -12.45 -3.53
N ILE A 498 42.72 -11.83 -2.92
CA ILE A 498 42.21 -11.93 -1.54
C ILE A 498 42.75 -10.89 -0.54
N PHE A 499 41.94 -9.86 -0.27
CA PHE A 499 41.90 -9.22 1.05
C PHE A 499 40.95 -10.04 1.93
N ASN A 500 41.52 -10.80 2.87
CA ASN A 500 40.82 -11.26 4.07
C ASN A 500 41.43 -10.49 5.25
N VAL A 501 40.65 -9.59 5.84
CA VAL A 501 40.99 -8.98 7.12
C VAL A 501 40.38 -9.85 8.21
N GLU A 502 41.20 -10.69 8.84
CA GLU A 502 40.83 -11.41 10.06
C GLU A 502 41.35 -10.58 11.24
N ILE A 503 40.45 -9.94 11.99
CA ILE A 503 40.80 -9.30 13.27
C ILE A 503 40.71 -10.38 14.34
N LYS A 504 41.85 -10.75 14.94
CA LYS A 504 41.87 -11.50 16.21
C LYS A 504 42.13 -10.53 17.35
N ASN A 505 41.30 -10.64 18.40
CA ASN A 505 41.33 -9.84 19.62
C ASN A 505 42.70 -9.81 20.29
#